data_AF-A0A1M6BKR7-F1
#
_entry.id   AF-A0A1M6BKR7-F1
#
_cell.length_a   1.000
_cell.length_b   1.000
_cell.length_c   1.000
_cell.angle_alpha   90.00
_cell.angle_beta   90.00
_cell.angle_gamma   90.00
#
_symmetry.space_group_name_H-M   'P 1'
#
loop_
_entity.id
_entity.type
_entity.pdbx_description
1 polymer ?
#
loop_
_entity_poly.entity_id
_entity_poly.type
_entity_poly.pdbx_seq_one_letter_code
_entity_poly.pdbx_strand_id
1 'polypeptide(L)'
;MDVIAFVGPSGTGKSHRALLVAHNNQADAIIDDGLFIKDGKIIAGSSAKKEQNKVLAVKRAIFVLPGHAKEVSRAIEETQPKRILILGTSENMVIKIAKALNLPEISKFVHIEDIATQGEMDKARKHRLEQGKHVIPVPTIELKPHFSGYLVDSLKSMVKREDEQKRRQRHLLGEKSIVRPVFSYYGKLIIDDSCIEAIVRRILTDSGNVTKVADAEVRHVYRGDGAVGYESQGIELDCSVIISFGKHIPTLVQQMQLEIKKEVERLTGMAVKKVNITIKALFVQPKNL
;
A
#
# COMPACT_ATOMS: atom_id res chain seq x y z
N MET A 1 16.05 10.46 17.46
CA MET A 1 15.97 9.40 16.44
C MET A 1 16.67 8.18 17.02
N ASP A 2 15.99 7.03 17.05
CA ASP A 2 16.53 5.75 17.53
C ASP A 2 16.79 4.82 16.35
N VAL A 3 17.77 3.92 16.45
CA VAL A 3 18.16 3.03 15.35
C VAL A 3 18.23 1.60 15.85
N ILE A 4 17.51 0.71 15.17
CA ILE A 4 17.53 -0.72 15.42
C ILE A 4 17.95 -1.46 14.16
N ALA A 5 18.47 -2.67 14.30
CA ALA A 5 18.89 -3.50 13.18
C ALA A 5 18.19 -4.86 13.16
N PHE A 6 17.89 -5.34 11.96
CA PHE A 6 17.43 -6.70 11.72
C PHE A 6 18.41 -7.43 10.80
N VAL A 7 19.08 -8.42 11.37
CA VAL A 7 20.25 -9.09 10.82
C VAL A 7 19.95 -10.55 10.50
N GLY A 8 20.57 -11.06 9.45
CA GLY A 8 20.51 -12.48 9.12
C GLY A 8 21.04 -12.79 7.73
N PRO A 9 21.45 -14.03 7.43
CA PRO A 9 22.07 -14.37 6.15
C PRO A 9 21.21 -14.05 4.91
N SER A 10 21.83 -13.94 3.74
CA SER A 10 21.11 -13.72 2.49
C SER A 10 20.12 -14.87 2.22
N GLY A 11 18.88 -14.54 1.83
CA GLY A 11 17.87 -15.54 1.45
C GLY A 11 17.06 -16.13 2.60
N THR A 12 17.25 -15.67 3.84
CA THR A 12 16.50 -16.15 5.02
C THR A 12 15.12 -15.50 5.22
N GLY A 13 14.64 -14.72 4.25
CA GLY A 13 13.31 -14.08 4.33
C GLY A 13 13.26 -12.77 5.12
N LYS A 14 14.40 -12.11 5.40
CA LYS A 14 14.44 -10.81 6.10
C LYS A 14 13.54 -9.74 5.50
N SER A 15 13.62 -9.50 4.18
CA SER A 15 12.78 -8.49 3.53
C SER A 15 11.28 -8.81 3.64
N HIS A 16 10.89 -10.08 3.74
CA HIS A 16 9.49 -10.48 3.96
C HIS A 16 9.05 -10.19 5.41
N ARG A 17 9.93 -10.44 6.38
CA ARG A 17 9.65 -10.22 7.83
C ARG A 17 9.98 -8.80 8.30
N ALA A 18 10.57 -7.96 7.46
CA ALA A 18 11.04 -6.61 7.81
C ALA A 18 9.92 -5.74 8.37
N LEU A 19 8.73 -5.79 7.76
CA LEU A 19 7.57 -5.05 8.23
C LEU A 19 7.13 -5.53 9.63
N LEU A 20 7.29 -6.83 9.97
CA LEU A 20 7.04 -7.38 11.31
C LEU A 20 7.97 -6.81 12.35
N VAL A 21 9.26 -6.86 12.02
CA VAL A 21 10.30 -6.43 12.94
C VAL A 21 10.21 -4.93 13.15
N ALA A 22 9.94 -4.15 12.09
CA ALA A 22 9.72 -2.72 12.19
C ALA A 22 8.53 -2.43 13.11
N HIS A 23 7.41 -3.11 12.90
CA HIS A 23 6.22 -2.96 13.72
C HIS A 23 6.48 -3.29 15.20
N ASN A 24 6.99 -4.49 15.50
CA ASN A 24 7.18 -4.97 16.87
C ASN A 24 8.16 -4.12 17.67
N ASN A 25 9.06 -3.41 16.97
CA ASN A 25 10.00 -2.49 17.58
C ASN A 25 9.63 -1.02 17.32
N GLN A 26 8.42 -0.72 16.86
CA GLN A 26 7.90 0.65 16.65
C GLN A 26 8.81 1.53 15.76
N ALA A 27 9.43 0.93 14.75
CA ALA A 27 10.15 1.67 13.72
C ALA A 27 9.17 2.21 12.67
N ASP A 28 9.22 3.52 12.43
CA ASP A 28 8.39 4.22 11.45
C ASP A 28 9.08 4.37 10.09
N ALA A 29 10.35 3.98 9.98
CA ALA A 29 11.07 3.89 8.71
C ALA A 29 11.98 2.66 8.61
N ILE A 30 12.27 2.25 7.37
CA ILE A 30 13.10 1.08 7.03
C ILE A 30 14.19 1.50 6.04
N ILE A 31 15.40 1.01 6.28
CA ILE A 31 16.52 1.04 5.34
C ILE A 31 16.76 -0.38 4.84
N ASP A 32 16.61 -0.61 3.53
CA ASP A 32 16.86 -1.92 2.90
C ASP A 32 17.44 -1.77 1.50
N ASP A 33 18.47 -2.54 1.16
CA ASP A 33 19.04 -2.65 -0.19
C ASP A 33 19.25 -1.29 -0.92
N GLY A 34 19.68 -0.25 -0.21
CA GLY A 34 19.93 1.09 -0.79
C GLY A 34 18.71 2.02 -0.84
N LEU A 35 17.56 1.61 -0.28
CA LEU A 35 16.33 2.40 -0.22
C LEU A 35 16.07 2.92 1.19
N PHE A 36 15.44 4.09 1.25
CA PHE A 36 14.78 4.63 2.44
C PHE A 36 13.27 4.60 2.25
N ILE A 37 12.60 3.87 3.14
CA ILE A 37 11.17 3.60 3.08
C ILE A 37 10.52 4.15 4.34
N LYS A 38 9.48 4.95 4.18
CA LYS A 38 8.66 5.50 5.28
C LYS A 38 7.20 5.47 4.87
N ASP A 39 6.31 5.14 5.80
CA ASP A 39 4.86 5.09 5.56
C ASP A 39 4.47 4.23 4.33
N GLY A 40 5.19 3.12 4.12
CA GLY A 40 4.96 2.20 2.99
C GLY A 40 5.40 2.70 1.62
N LYS A 41 6.07 3.87 1.54
CA LYS A 41 6.56 4.46 0.30
C LYS A 41 8.08 4.54 0.28
N ILE A 42 8.66 4.39 -0.91
CA ILE A 42 10.07 4.71 -1.14
C ILE A 42 10.18 6.23 -1.14
N ILE A 43 10.89 6.78 -0.17
CA ILE A 43 11.12 8.22 -0.04
C ILE A 43 12.36 8.64 -0.83
N ALA A 44 13.43 7.84 -0.75
CA ALA A 44 14.70 8.13 -1.41
C ALA A 44 15.53 6.87 -1.68
N GLY A 45 16.52 7.03 -2.56
CA GLY A 45 17.50 6.00 -2.89
C GLY A 45 17.06 5.10 -4.05
N SER A 46 18.02 4.31 -4.52
CA SER A 46 17.81 3.32 -5.56
C SER A 46 18.10 1.93 -5.03
N SER A 47 17.34 0.94 -5.50
CA SER A 47 17.51 -0.44 -5.04
C SER A 47 18.78 -1.07 -5.63
N ALA A 48 19.58 -1.71 -4.79
CA ALA A 48 20.68 -2.59 -5.17
C ALA A 48 20.25 -3.71 -6.14
N LYS A 49 18.96 -4.06 -6.18
CA LYS A 49 18.38 -5.08 -7.07
C LYS A 49 18.32 -4.64 -8.54
N LYS A 50 18.45 -3.34 -8.82
CA LYS A 50 18.47 -2.79 -10.18
C LYS A 50 19.90 -2.72 -10.77
N GLU A 51 20.92 -3.09 -9.99
CA GLU A 51 22.31 -3.00 -10.42
C GLU A 51 22.71 -4.12 -11.38
N GLN A 52 23.55 -3.77 -12.36
CA GLN A 52 23.97 -4.69 -13.43
C GLN A 52 24.92 -5.79 -12.93
N ASN A 53 25.66 -5.54 -11.85
CA ASN A 53 26.60 -6.51 -11.30
C ASN A 53 26.57 -6.55 -9.77
N LYS A 54 27.03 -7.68 -9.21
CA LYS A 54 26.99 -7.97 -7.78
C LYS A 54 27.82 -6.99 -6.94
N VAL A 55 28.94 -6.50 -7.46
CA VAL A 55 29.82 -5.57 -6.74
C VAL A 55 29.13 -4.21 -6.55
N LEU A 56 28.50 -3.69 -7.61
CA LEU A 56 27.72 -2.46 -7.56
C LEU A 56 26.49 -2.62 -6.66
N ALA A 57 25.80 -3.76 -6.72
CA ALA A 57 24.69 -4.06 -5.84
C ALA A 57 25.11 -3.98 -4.36
N VAL A 58 26.24 -4.60 -3.99
CA VAL A 58 26.77 -4.52 -2.62
C VAL A 58 27.12 -3.08 -2.25
N LYS A 59 27.88 -2.37 -3.10
CA LYS A 59 28.25 -0.96 -2.85
C LYS A 59 27.04 -0.05 -2.65
N ARG A 60 25.96 -0.27 -3.41
CA ARG A 60 24.70 0.44 -3.28
C ARG A 60 23.98 0.10 -1.97
N ALA A 61 23.90 -1.19 -1.62
CA ALA A 61 23.23 -1.64 -0.40
C ALA A 61 23.87 -1.08 0.88
N ILE A 62 25.18 -0.82 0.85
CA ILE A 62 25.92 -0.19 1.96
C ILE A 62 26.10 1.33 1.81
N PHE A 63 25.43 1.97 0.84
CA PHE A 63 25.44 3.42 0.60
C PHE A 63 26.83 4.03 0.34
N VAL A 64 27.75 3.26 -0.28
CA VAL A 64 29.12 3.74 -0.59
C VAL A 64 29.21 4.38 -1.98
N LEU A 65 28.16 4.27 -2.80
CA LEU A 65 28.16 4.92 -4.12
C LEU A 65 28.14 6.45 -3.99
N PRO A 66 28.91 7.18 -4.82
CA PRO A 66 28.97 8.64 -4.75
C PRO A 66 27.59 9.29 -4.81
N GLY A 67 27.32 10.20 -3.88
CA GLY A 67 26.06 10.95 -3.80
C GLY A 67 24.85 10.19 -3.25
N HIS A 68 24.88 8.84 -3.22
CA HIS A 68 23.72 8.04 -2.81
C HIS A 68 23.44 8.15 -1.30
N ALA A 69 24.47 8.09 -0.45
CA ALA A 69 24.29 8.34 0.98
C ALA A 69 23.73 9.73 1.26
N LYS A 70 24.23 10.76 0.55
CA LYS A 70 23.80 12.15 0.73
C LYS A 70 22.33 12.36 0.36
N GLU A 71 21.87 11.75 -0.73
CA GLU A 71 20.46 11.75 -1.14
C GLU A 71 19.57 11.20 -0.01
N VAL A 72 19.96 10.05 0.54
CA VAL A 72 19.15 9.35 1.54
C VAL A 72 19.23 10.02 2.92
N SER A 73 20.40 10.46 3.36
CA SER A 73 20.55 11.23 4.60
C SER A 73 19.71 12.51 4.58
N ARG A 74 19.68 13.23 3.46
CA ARG A 74 18.82 14.42 3.31
C ARG A 74 17.34 14.08 3.47
N ALA A 75 16.88 12.99 2.85
CA ALA A 75 15.49 12.56 3.00
C ALA A 75 15.14 12.14 4.44
N ILE A 76 16.09 11.55 5.16
CA ILE A 76 15.94 11.23 6.59
C ILE A 76 15.84 12.50 7.43
N GLU A 77 16.67 13.50 7.16
CA GLU A 77 16.62 14.81 7.83
C GLU A 77 15.29 15.55 7.58
N GLU A 78 14.79 15.52 6.34
CA GLU A 78 13.53 16.17 5.96
C GLU A 78 12.30 15.46 6.55
N THR A 79 12.34 14.12 6.68
CA THR A 79 11.19 13.34 7.16
C THR A 79 11.19 13.06 8.66
N GLN A 80 12.33 13.28 9.34
CA GLN A 80 12.52 13.16 10.79
C GLN A 80 11.85 11.89 11.41
N PRO A 81 12.23 10.68 10.98
CA PRO A 81 11.68 9.46 11.55
C PRO A 81 12.03 9.34 13.04
N LYS A 82 11.10 8.79 13.82
CA LYS A 82 11.32 8.56 15.25
C LYS A 82 12.31 7.42 15.48
N ARG A 83 12.13 6.32 14.73
CA ARG A 83 12.94 5.11 14.82
C ARG A 83 13.12 4.45 13.45
N ILE A 84 14.38 4.18 13.09
CA ILE A 84 14.75 3.55 11.83
C ILE A 84 15.12 2.08 12.08
N LEU A 85 14.57 1.17 11.27
CA LEU A 85 15.02 -0.21 11.16
C LEU A 85 15.98 -0.39 9.98
N ILE A 86 17.21 -0.81 10.24
CA ILE A 86 18.19 -1.15 9.20
C ILE A 86 18.20 -2.65 8.96
N LEU A 87 18.00 -3.08 7.71
CA LEU A 87 18.16 -4.47 7.32
C LEU A 87 19.58 -4.75 6.82
N GLY A 88 20.14 -5.90 7.18
CA GLY A 88 21.45 -6.29 6.65
C GLY A 88 21.74 -7.77 6.79
N THR A 89 22.78 -8.21 6.08
CA THR A 89 23.20 -9.63 6.10
C THR A 89 24.08 -9.99 7.31
N SER A 90 24.63 -8.98 7.97
CA SER A 90 25.48 -9.10 9.16
C SER A 90 25.42 -7.82 9.97
N GLU A 91 25.80 -7.89 11.26
CA GLU A 91 25.92 -6.71 12.12
C GLU A 91 26.91 -5.69 11.55
N ASN A 92 28.06 -6.16 11.06
CA ASN A 92 29.05 -5.32 10.39
C ASN A 92 28.47 -4.55 9.19
N MET A 93 27.54 -5.15 8.45
CA MET A 93 26.88 -4.48 7.33
C MET A 93 25.96 -3.35 7.82
N VAL A 94 25.09 -3.61 8.80
CA VAL A 94 24.15 -2.59 9.30
C VAL A 94 24.88 -1.46 10.03
N ILE A 95 25.99 -1.75 10.72
CA ILE A 95 26.85 -0.73 11.33
C ILE A 95 27.47 0.17 10.24
N LYS A 96 27.95 -0.40 9.12
CA LYS A 96 28.46 0.39 7.99
C LYS A 96 27.38 1.27 7.38
N ILE A 97 26.16 0.76 7.22
CA ILE A 97 25.02 1.53 6.71
C ILE A 97 24.71 2.71 7.65
N ALA A 98 24.61 2.45 8.96
CA ALA A 98 24.36 3.50 9.96
C ALA A 98 25.41 4.61 9.88
N LYS A 99 26.70 4.25 9.80
CA LYS A 99 27.80 5.20 9.64
C LYS A 99 27.73 5.97 8.32
N ALA A 100 27.46 5.28 7.20
CA ALA A 100 27.38 5.91 5.88
C ALA A 100 26.25 6.95 5.80
N LEU A 101 25.14 6.71 6.51
CA LEU A 101 24.00 7.61 6.56
C LEU A 101 24.04 8.63 7.71
N ASN A 102 25.12 8.64 8.49
CA ASN A 102 25.31 9.49 9.68
C ASN A 102 24.17 9.33 10.72
N LEU A 103 23.73 8.08 10.92
CA LEU A 103 22.71 7.73 11.90
C LEU A 103 23.31 7.51 13.30
N PRO A 104 22.50 7.64 14.37
CA PRO A 104 22.90 7.24 15.72
C PRO A 104 23.36 5.77 15.80
N GLU A 105 24.05 5.43 16.88
CA GLU A 105 24.43 4.04 17.14
C GLU A 105 23.20 3.13 17.24
N ILE A 106 23.37 1.88 16.78
CA ILE A 106 22.31 0.88 16.80
C ILE A 106 22.06 0.47 18.25
N SER A 107 20.87 0.75 18.76
CA SER A 107 20.47 0.47 20.15
C SER A 107 20.04 -0.98 20.36
N LYS A 108 19.66 -1.69 19.30
CA LYS A 108 19.21 -3.09 19.37
C LYS A 108 19.46 -3.84 18.06
N PHE A 109 19.94 -5.08 18.19
CA PHE A 109 20.00 -6.06 17.12
C PHE A 109 18.90 -7.10 17.30
N VAL A 110 18.20 -7.41 16.21
CA VAL A 110 17.24 -8.52 16.11
C VAL A 110 17.80 -9.48 15.09
N HIS A 111 17.89 -10.77 15.42
CA HIS A 111 18.40 -11.79 14.50
C HIS A 111 17.24 -12.55 13.87
N ILE A 112 17.41 -13.01 12.63
CA ILE A 112 16.39 -13.82 11.94
C ILE A 112 16.14 -15.14 12.69
N GLU A 113 17.17 -15.64 13.35
CA GLU A 113 17.14 -16.83 14.19
C GLU A 113 16.22 -16.67 15.42
N ASP A 114 15.99 -15.43 15.88
CA ASP A 114 15.09 -15.14 17.02
C ASP A 114 13.59 -15.22 16.64
N ILE A 115 13.29 -15.24 15.33
CA ILE A 115 11.93 -15.06 14.79
C ILE A 115 11.56 -16.05 13.68
N ALA A 116 12.48 -16.92 13.25
CA ALA A 116 12.22 -17.93 12.24
C ALA A 116 12.94 -19.23 12.59
N THR A 117 12.24 -20.35 12.38
CA THR A 117 12.86 -21.67 12.54
C THR A 117 13.78 -21.99 11.37
N GLN A 118 14.73 -22.91 11.58
CA GLN A 118 15.66 -23.35 10.54
C GLN A 118 14.92 -23.83 9.27
N GLY A 119 13.84 -24.60 9.43
CA GLY A 119 13.02 -25.07 8.31
C GLY A 119 12.33 -23.96 7.52
N GLU A 120 11.92 -22.87 8.17
CA GLU A 120 11.36 -21.70 7.47
C GLU A 120 12.43 -20.92 6.69
N MET A 121 13.62 -20.78 7.27
CA MET A 121 14.75 -20.13 6.61
C MET A 121 15.22 -20.91 5.37
N ASP A 122 15.25 -22.24 5.45
CA ASP A 122 15.69 -23.09 4.34
C ASP A 122 14.65 -23.13 3.21
N LYS A 123 13.35 -23.11 3.53
CA LYS A 123 12.30 -22.89 2.52
C LYS A 123 12.48 -21.56 1.79
N ALA A 124 12.75 -20.47 2.51
CA ALA A 124 12.98 -19.16 1.90
C ALA A 124 14.22 -19.14 0.98
N ARG A 125 15.30 -19.80 1.39
CA ARG A 125 16.51 -19.97 0.56
C ARG A 125 16.22 -20.77 -0.70
N LYS A 126 15.50 -21.88 -0.57
CA LYS A 126 15.12 -22.76 -1.68
C LYS A 126 14.27 -22.02 -2.70
N HIS A 127 13.23 -21.28 -2.27
CA HIS A 127 12.43 -20.44 -3.16
C HIS A 127 13.25 -19.39 -3.90
N ARG A 128 14.23 -18.76 -3.25
CA ARG A 128 15.12 -17.79 -3.89
C ARG A 128 16.03 -18.43 -4.95
N LEU A 129 16.56 -19.62 -4.66
CA LEU A 129 17.40 -20.39 -5.59
C LEU A 129 16.62 -20.88 -6.81
N GLU A 130 15.41 -21.39 -6.59
CA GLU A 130 14.58 -22.00 -7.63
C GLU A 130 13.83 -20.97 -8.49
N GLN A 131 13.36 -19.87 -7.90
CA GLN A 131 12.49 -18.91 -8.58
C GLN A 131 13.15 -17.55 -8.83
N GLY A 132 14.35 -17.28 -8.30
CA GLY A 132 15.05 -16.00 -8.43
C GLY A 132 14.34 -14.80 -7.78
N LYS A 133 13.16 -14.99 -7.17
CA LYS A 133 12.32 -13.92 -6.63
C LYS A 133 12.89 -13.37 -5.33
N HIS A 134 13.02 -12.04 -5.28
CA HIS A 134 13.50 -11.28 -4.13
C HIS A 134 12.47 -10.24 -3.70
N VAL A 135 11.86 -10.45 -2.53
CA VAL A 135 10.86 -9.54 -1.98
C VAL A 135 11.52 -8.21 -1.59
N ILE A 136 10.97 -7.08 -2.01
CA ILE A 136 11.28 -5.74 -1.48
C ILE A 136 10.27 -5.49 -0.35
N PRO A 137 10.66 -4.93 0.81
CA PRO A 137 9.76 -4.65 1.93
C PRO A 137 8.90 -3.41 1.63
N VAL A 138 8.13 -3.46 0.54
CA VAL A 138 6.99 -2.58 0.29
C VAL A 138 5.75 -3.45 0.25
N PRO A 139 4.61 -3.01 0.81
CA PRO A 139 3.37 -3.75 0.70
C PRO A 139 2.97 -3.85 -0.78
N THR A 140 3.07 -5.06 -1.35
CA THR A 140 2.58 -5.34 -2.70
C THR A 140 1.07 -5.53 -2.61
N ILE A 141 0.29 -4.61 -3.18
CA ILE A 141 -1.16 -4.75 -3.32
C ILE A 141 -1.40 -5.85 -4.36
N GLU A 142 -1.94 -6.99 -3.95
CA GLU A 142 -2.18 -8.14 -4.82
C GLU A 142 -3.69 -8.40 -4.94
N LEU A 143 -4.18 -8.47 -6.18
CA LEU A 143 -5.61 -8.54 -6.49
C LEU A 143 -6.16 -9.97 -6.33
N LYS A 144 -7.44 -10.06 -5.96
CA LYS A 144 -8.26 -11.26 -6.18
C LYS A 144 -9.62 -10.82 -6.73
N PRO A 145 -10.08 -11.36 -7.87
CA PRO A 145 -11.46 -11.24 -8.27
C PRO A 145 -12.30 -12.11 -7.32
N HIS A 146 -13.33 -11.49 -6.72
CA HIS A 146 -14.28 -12.09 -5.77
C HIS A 146 -13.66 -12.60 -4.45
N PHE A 147 -13.51 -11.69 -3.48
CA PHE A 147 -13.32 -12.09 -2.09
C PHE A 147 -14.67 -12.03 -1.35
N SER A 148 -15.32 -13.18 -1.19
CA SER A 148 -16.52 -13.32 -0.36
C SER A 148 -16.17 -13.31 1.13
N GLY A 149 -15.75 -12.15 1.63
CA GLY A 149 -15.70 -11.82 3.05
C GLY A 149 -14.69 -12.60 3.90
N TYR A 150 -14.23 -11.95 4.95
CA TYR A 150 -13.99 -12.68 6.19
C TYR A 150 -15.36 -13.01 6.75
N LEU A 151 -15.62 -14.29 7.04
CA LEU A 151 -16.54 -14.64 8.12
C LEU A 151 -15.95 -14.02 9.38
N VAL A 152 -16.26 -12.75 9.62
CA VAL A 152 -16.24 -12.18 10.97
C VAL A 152 -17.28 -13.01 11.69
N ASP A 153 -16.79 -13.98 12.46
CA ASP A 153 -17.61 -14.78 13.34
C ASP A 153 -18.55 -13.80 14.04
N SER A 154 -19.85 -13.95 13.76
CA SER A 154 -20.87 -13.09 14.30
C SER A 154 -20.62 -13.01 15.80
N LEU A 155 -20.34 -11.82 16.32
CA LEU A 155 -20.39 -11.62 17.77
C LEU A 155 -21.78 -12.04 18.19
N LYS A 156 -21.87 -13.27 18.72
CA LYS A 156 -23.07 -13.86 19.30
C LYS A 156 -23.60 -12.87 20.31
N SER A 157 -24.63 -12.14 19.92
CA SER A 157 -25.50 -11.40 20.82
C SER A 157 -26.89 -11.28 20.21
N MET A 158 -27.47 -12.42 19.85
CA MET A 158 -28.91 -12.57 19.96
C MET A 158 -29.27 -12.87 21.41
N VAL A 159 -29.45 -11.84 22.25
CA VAL A 159 -30.34 -11.92 23.42
C VAL A 159 -31.01 -10.56 23.65
N LYS A 160 -32.30 -10.56 23.32
CA LYS A 160 -33.45 -9.84 23.89
C LYS A 160 -33.48 -8.30 23.97
N ARG A 161 -34.61 -7.80 23.45
CA ARG A 161 -35.32 -6.55 23.76
C ARG A 161 -35.11 -6.10 25.20
N GLU A 162 -34.72 -4.83 25.37
CA GLU A 162 -35.39 -3.80 26.20
C GLU A 162 -34.58 -2.49 26.22
N ASP A 163 -35.30 -1.38 26.33
CA ASP A 163 -34.88 -0.01 26.67
C ASP A 163 -34.44 0.96 25.57
N GLU A 164 -35.45 1.61 24.98
CA GLU A 164 -35.37 2.78 24.09
C GLU A 164 -34.75 4.04 24.75
N GLN A 165 -34.49 4.04 26.06
CA GLN A 165 -33.89 5.19 26.76
C GLN A 165 -32.37 5.31 26.60
N LYS A 166 -31.64 4.25 26.20
CA LYS A 166 -30.18 4.31 26.00
C LYS A 166 -29.74 4.90 24.64
N ARG A 167 -30.66 5.11 23.70
CA ARG A 167 -30.35 5.68 22.37
C ARG A 167 -30.02 7.16 22.38
N ARG A 168 -30.54 7.94 23.34
CA ARG A 168 -30.29 9.39 23.40
C ARG A 168 -28.93 9.79 23.97
N GLN A 169 -28.26 8.89 24.70
CA GLN A 169 -26.99 9.23 25.36
C GLN A 169 -25.74 8.88 24.52
N ARG A 170 -25.90 8.14 23.41
CA ARG A 170 -24.79 7.83 22.48
C ARG A 170 -24.56 8.89 21.39
N HIS A 171 -25.43 9.89 21.26
CA HIS A 171 -25.26 10.97 20.29
C HIS A 171 -24.36 12.14 20.77
N LEU A 172 -23.80 12.05 21.97
CA LEU A 172 -22.94 13.09 22.58
C LEU A 172 -21.46 12.68 22.72
N LEU A 173 -21.06 11.51 22.23
CA LEU A 173 -19.66 11.12 22.16
C LEU A 173 -19.17 11.43 20.76
N GLY A 174 -18.49 12.58 20.65
CA GLY A 174 -18.03 13.18 19.42
C GLY A 174 -17.28 12.24 18.48
N GLU A 175 -17.26 12.67 17.22
CA GLU A 175 -16.49 12.12 16.10
C GLU A 175 -15.05 11.82 16.51
N LYS A 176 -14.82 10.65 17.12
CA LYS A 176 -13.48 10.10 17.23
C LYS A 176 -13.13 9.62 15.83
N SER A 177 -12.45 10.49 15.10
CA SER A 177 -11.74 10.10 13.89
C SER A 177 -10.90 8.88 14.25
N ILE A 178 -11.30 7.71 13.76
CA ILE A 178 -10.61 6.45 14.05
C ILE A 178 -9.26 6.59 13.35
N VAL A 179 -8.24 6.92 14.13
CA VAL A 179 -6.85 6.86 13.67
C VAL A 179 -6.58 5.39 13.34
N ARG A 180 -6.58 5.06 12.06
CA ARG A 180 -6.25 3.71 11.61
C ARG A 180 -4.80 3.44 11.99
N PRO A 181 -4.53 2.45 12.85
CA PRO A 181 -3.16 2.12 13.18
C PRO A 181 -2.52 1.41 11.96
N VAL A 182 -1.19 1.56 11.83
CA VAL A 182 -0.37 1.20 10.63
C VAL A 182 -0.53 -0.28 10.18
N PHE A 183 -1.14 -1.11 11.03
CA PHE A 183 -1.50 -2.51 10.79
C PHE A 183 -2.45 -2.78 9.62
N SER A 184 -3.10 -1.76 9.04
CA SER A 184 -3.94 -1.99 7.84
C SER A 184 -3.14 -2.49 6.62
N TYR A 185 -1.81 -2.38 6.68
CA TYR A 185 -0.87 -2.85 5.65
C TYR A 185 -0.20 -4.20 5.99
N TYR A 186 -0.64 -4.84 7.08
CA TYR A 186 -0.11 -6.10 7.57
C TYR A 186 -0.85 -7.27 6.91
N GLY A 187 -0.29 -7.82 5.83
CA GLY A 187 -0.87 -8.92 5.06
C GLY A 187 -1.11 -8.59 3.58
N LYS A 188 -1.83 -9.47 2.87
CA LYS A 188 -2.29 -9.19 1.51
C LYS A 188 -3.34 -8.08 1.58
N LEU A 189 -2.98 -6.87 1.18
CA LEU A 189 -3.91 -5.75 1.10
C LEU A 189 -4.78 -5.98 -0.13
N ILE A 190 -6.00 -6.44 0.10
CA ILE A 190 -7.01 -6.68 -0.93
C ILE A 190 -7.94 -5.48 -0.91
N ILE A 191 -7.98 -4.75 -2.02
CA ILE A 191 -9.00 -3.74 -2.26
C ILE A 191 -10.13 -4.47 -2.98
N ASP A 192 -11.26 -4.59 -2.31
CA ASP A 192 -12.47 -5.16 -2.91
C ASP A 192 -13.03 -4.23 -4.00
N ASP A 193 -13.59 -4.80 -5.06
CA ASP A 193 -14.16 -4.02 -6.16
C ASP A 193 -15.25 -3.07 -5.67
N SER A 194 -16.04 -3.47 -4.67
CA SER A 194 -17.06 -2.61 -4.07
C SER A 194 -16.48 -1.34 -3.44
N CYS A 195 -15.23 -1.37 -2.96
CA CYS A 195 -14.54 -0.18 -2.44
C CYS A 195 -14.20 0.79 -3.57
N ILE A 196 -13.72 0.27 -4.70
CA ILE A 196 -13.41 1.07 -5.89
C ILE A 196 -14.71 1.65 -6.47
N GLU A 197 -15.77 0.86 -6.57
CA GLU A 197 -17.10 1.33 -6.98
C GLU A 197 -17.62 2.44 -6.06
N ALA A 198 -17.42 2.33 -4.75
CA ALA A 198 -17.80 3.36 -3.79
C ALA A 198 -17.01 4.66 -3.99
N ILE A 199 -15.71 4.58 -4.25
CA ILE A 199 -14.86 5.73 -4.60
C ILE A 199 -15.39 6.41 -5.86
N VAL A 200 -15.63 5.64 -6.93
CA VAL A 200 -16.15 6.15 -8.20
C VAL A 200 -17.52 6.82 -8.00
N ARG A 201 -18.45 6.17 -7.29
CA ARG A 201 -19.77 6.74 -6.98
C ARG A 201 -19.66 8.05 -6.21
N ARG A 202 -18.71 8.15 -5.26
CA ARG A 202 -18.48 9.36 -4.48
C ARG A 202 -17.98 10.52 -5.34
N ILE A 203 -16.95 10.28 -6.15
CA ILE A 203 -16.39 11.29 -7.08
C ILE A 203 -17.47 11.82 -8.02
N LEU A 204 -18.25 10.91 -8.61
CA LEU A 204 -19.32 11.25 -9.53
C LEU A 204 -20.40 12.12 -8.87
N THR A 205 -20.78 11.82 -7.63
CA THR A 205 -21.82 12.57 -6.90
C THR A 205 -21.34 13.95 -6.46
N ASP A 206 -20.08 14.07 -6.01
CA ASP A 206 -19.50 15.34 -5.54
C ASP A 206 -19.31 16.36 -6.68
N SER A 207 -19.25 15.91 -7.94
CA SER A 207 -19.15 16.79 -9.11
C SER A 207 -20.35 17.73 -9.32
N GLY A 208 -21.46 17.51 -8.62
CA GLY A 208 -22.70 18.32 -8.72
C GLY A 208 -23.44 18.23 -10.06
N ASN A 209 -22.88 17.48 -11.03
CA ASN A 209 -23.37 17.36 -12.41
C ASN A 209 -24.07 16.04 -12.69
N VAL A 210 -23.89 15.08 -11.80
CA VAL A 210 -24.50 13.75 -11.85
C VAL A 210 -25.69 13.73 -10.90
N THR A 211 -26.88 13.58 -11.44
CA THR A 211 -28.12 13.46 -10.65
C THR A 211 -28.20 12.08 -9.99
N LYS A 212 -27.70 11.04 -10.68
CA LYS A 212 -27.67 9.67 -10.18
C LYS A 212 -26.56 8.87 -10.84
N VAL A 213 -25.80 8.13 -10.04
CA VAL A 213 -24.93 7.06 -10.54
C VAL A 213 -25.77 5.79 -10.61
N ALA A 214 -26.00 5.30 -11.83
CA ALA A 214 -26.81 4.12 -12.07
C ALA A 214 -26.02 2.84 -11.77
N ASP A 215 -24.75 2.79 -12.18
CA ASP A 215 -23.89 1.64 -11.96
C ASP A 215 -22.40 1.97 -12.07
N ALA A 216 -21.56 1.15 -11.44
CA ALA A 216 -20.11 1.18 -11.57
C ALA A 216 -19.59 -0.27 -11.49
N GLU A 217 -18.80 -0.70 -12.46
CA GLU A 217 -18.22 -2.03 -12.57
C GLU A 217 -16.70 -1.90 -12.71
N VAL A 218 -15.96 -2.79 -12.04
CA VAL A 218 -14.50 -2.86 -12.09
C VAL A 218 -14.09 -4.11 -12.86
N ARG A 219 -13.29 -3.93 -13.91
CA ARG A 219 -12.68 -5.03 -14.67
C ARG A 219 -11.18 -5.05 -14.46
N HIS A 220 -10.67 -6.21 -14.07
CA HIS A 220 -9.25 -6.41 -13.84
C HIS A 220 -8.54 -6.79 -15.14
N VAL A 221 -7.43 -6.11 -15.44
CA VAL A 221 -6.58 -6.43 -16.58
C VAL A 221 -5.39 -7.24 -16.10
N TYR A 222 -5.25 -8.46 -16.61
CA TYR A 222 -4.18 -9.39 -16.23
C TYR A 222 -3.21 -9.63 -17.40
N ARG A 223 -1.93 -9.90 -17.09
CA ARG A 223 -0.93 -10.37 -18.05
C ARG A 223 -0.34 -11.70 -17.58
N GLY A 224 -0.29 -12.69 -18.48
CA GLY A 224 0.28 -14.00 -18.23
C GLY A 224 -0.42 -15.10 -19.03
N ASP A 225 0.31 -16.16 -19.35
CA ASP A 225 -0.11 -17.35 -20.11
C ASP A 225 -0.65 -18.49 -19.21
N GLY A 226 -0.96 -18.18 -17.94
CA GLY A 226 -1.56 -19.12 -16.99
C GLY A 226 -0.58 -20.09 -16.31
N ALA A 227 0.69 -20.16 -16.77
CA ALA A 227 1.68 -21.09 -16.21
C ALA A 227 2.34 -20.61 -14.91
N VAL A 228 2.39 -19.28 -14.66
CA VAL A 228 3.08 -18.67 -13.48
C VAL A 228 2.17 -17.72 -12.69
N GLY A 229 0.87 -17.75 -12.94
CA GLY A 229 -0.12 -16.86 -12.32
C GLY A 229 -0.29 -15.54 -13.08
N TYR A 230 -1.46 -14.91 -12.90
CA TYR A 230 -1.83 -13.66 -13.54
C TYR A 230 -1.22 -12.47 -12.78
N GLU A 231 -0.32 -11.70 -13.41
CA GLU A 231 0.09 -10.40 -12.86
C GLU A 231 -0.96 -9.35 -13.22
N SER A 232 -1.50 -8.64 -12.22
CA SER A 232 -2.40 -7.52 -12.50
C SER A 232 -1.64 -6.37 -13.12
N GLN A 233 -2.12 -5.89 -14.26
CA GLN A 233 -1.61 -4.71 -14.94
C GLN A 233 -2.41 -3.44 -14.63
N GLY A 234 -3.52 -3.54 -13.92
CA GLY A 234 -4.40 -2.42 -13.59
C GLY A 234 -5.88 -2.77 -13.73
N ILE A 235 -6.70 -1.73 -13.76
CA ILE A 235 -8.16 -1.84 -13.86
C ILE A 235 -8.72 -1.00 -15.00
N GLU A 236 -9.84 -1.48 -15.53
CA GLU A 236 -10.77 -0.72 -16.36
C GLU A 236 -12.05 -0.48 -15.56
N LEU A 237 -12.57 0.73 -15.66
CA LEU A 237 -13.77 1.16 -14.95
C LEU A 237 -14.87 1.42 -15.96
N ASP A 238 -16.01 0.75 -15.80
CA ASP A 238 -17.21 0.98 -16.57
C ASP A 238 -18.26 1.61 -15.65
N CYS A 239 -18.76 2.80 -15.98
CA CYS A 239 -19.75 3.47 -15.14
C CYS A 239 -20.90 4.04 -15.96
N SER A 240 -22.07 4.05 -15.35
CA SER A 240 -23.31 4.53 -15.94
C SER A 240 -23.88 5.68 -15.12
N VAL A 241 -24.14 6.81 -15.76
CA VAL A 241 -24.58 8.05 -15.11
C VAL A 241 -25.84 8.61 -15.73
N ILE A 242 -26.61 9.33 -14.92
CA ILE A 242 -27.68 10.25 -15.35
C ILE A 242 -27.19 11.65 -15.02
N ILE A 243 -27.11 12.50 -16.05
CA ILE A 243 -26.58 13.86 -15.91
C ILE A 243 -27.69 14.89 -16.15
N SER A 244 -27.55 16.07 -15.55
CA SER A 244 -28.46 17.17 -15.80
C SER A 244 -28.25 17.77 -17.20
N PHE A 245 -29.35 18.09 -17.88
CA PHE A 245 -29.31 18.82 -19.15
C PHE A 245 -28.74 20.24 -18.96
N GLY A 246 -28.05 20.76 -19.99
CA GLY A 246 -27.56 22.15 -20.02
C GLY A 246 -26.03 22.32 -19.98
N LYS A 247 -25.25 21.23 -20.00
CA LYS A 247 -23.78 21.27 -20.12
C LYS A 247 -23.29 20.61 -21.41
N HIS A 248 -22.11 21.02 -21.88
CA HIS A 248 -21.45 20.38 -23.02
C HIS A 248 -20.96 18.98 -22.62
N ILE A 249 -21.74 17.97 -23.02
CA ILE A 249 -21.58 16.57 -22.59
C ILE A 249 -20.16 16.03 -22.79
N PRO A 250 -19.50 16.20 -23.95
CA PRO A 250 -18.14 15.67 -24.15
C PRO A 250 -17.12 16.21 -23.15
N THR A 251 -17.16 17.52 -22.86
CA THR A 251 -16.24 18.15 -21.90
C THR A 251 -16.49 17.67 -20.49
N LEU A 252 -17.76 17.53 -20.10
CA LEU A 252 -18.15 17.02 -18.79
C LEU A 252 -17.63 15.58 -18.60
N VAL A 253 -17.84 14.71 -19.58
CA VAL A 253 -17.39 13.30 -19.52
C VAL A 253 -15.87 13.21 -19.42
N GLN A 254 -15.13 14.01 -20.20
CA GLN A 254 -13.66 14.03 -20.14
C GLN A 254 -13.13 14.45 -18.77
N GLN A 255 -13.75 15.45 -18.15
CA GLN A 255 -13.40 15.88 -16.79
C GLN A 255 -13.65 14.77 -15.78
N MET A 256 -14.82 14.11 -15.84
CA MET A 256 -15.16 13.00 -14.96
C MET A 256 -14.20 11.82 -15.12
N GLN A 257 -13.83 11.46 -16.36
CA GLN A 257 -12.86 10.40 -16.63
C GLN A 257 -11.49 10.70 -16.00
N LEU A 258 -11.01 11.94 -16.14
CA LEU A 258 -9.72 12.36 -15.59
C LEU A 258 -9.73 12.34 -14.06
N GLU A 259 -10.79 12.84 -13.45
CA GLU A 259 -10.95 12.90 -12.00
C GLU A 259 -11.04 11.51 -11.39
N ILE A 260 -11.88 10.63 -11.97
CA ILE A 260 -11.98 9.21 -11.56
C ILE A 260 -10.63 8.54 -11.63
N LYS A 261 -9.93 8.66 -12.76
CA LYS A 261 -8.61 8.04 -12.94
C LYS A 261 -7.64 8.51 -11.87
N LYS A 262 -7.50 9.83 -11.71
CA LYS A 262 -6.54 10.43 -10.78
C LYS A 262 -6.80 10.02 -9.34
N GLU A 263 -8.05 10.09 -8.89
CA GLU A 263 -8.38 9.81 -7.49
C GLU A 263 -8.34 8.31 -7.17
N VAL A 264 -8.77 7.45 -8.09
CA VAL A 264 -8.64 5.99 -7.91
C VAL A 264 -7.17 5.60 -7.86
N GLU A 265 -6.32 6.10 -8.77
CA GLU A 265 -4.87 5.85 -8.74
C GLU A 265 -4.24 6.37 -7.44
N ARG A 266 -4.64 7.56 -6.96
CA ARG A 266 -4.12 8.17 -5.73
C ARG A 266 -4.52 7.41 -4.47
N LEU A 267 -5.77 6.95 -4.39
CA LEU A 267 -6.33 6.29 -3.20
C LEU A 267 -5.97 4.81 -3.11
N THR A 268 -5.92 4.12 -4.26
CA THR A 268 -5.72 2.66 -4.31
C THR A 268 -4.30 2.27 -4.70
N GLY A 269 -3.54 3.17 -5.33
CA GLY A 269 -2.23 2.85 -5.90
C GLY A 269 -2.30 1.97 -7.16
N MET A 270 -3.51 1.66 -7.65
CA MET A 270 -3.73 0.81 -8.82
C MET A 270 -3.71 1.63 -10.11
N ALA A 271 -3.03 1.14 -11.15
CA ALA A 271 -3.04 1.79 -12.45
C ALA A 271 -4.42 1.69 -13.13
N VAL A 272 -5.00 2.82 -13.53
CA VAL A 272 -6.28 2.84 -14.24
C VAL A 272 -6.00 2.95 -15.75
N LYS A 273 -6.32 1.87 -16.48
CA LYS A 273 -6.09 1.77 -17.93
C LYS A 273 -7.15 2.52 -18.71
N LYS A 274 -8.41 2.38 -18.30
CA LYS A 274 -9.55 2.94 -19.02
C LYS A 274 -10.66 3.32 -18.04
N VAL A 275 -11.36 4.39 -18.36
CA VAL A 275 -12.60 4.80 -17.69
C VAL A 275 -13.65 5.01 -18.78
N ASN A 276 -14.65 4.14 -18.87
CA ASN A 276 -15.77 4.26 -19.78
C ASN A 276 -16.96 4.85 -19.01
N ILE A 277 -17.57 5.89 -19.56
CA ILE A 277 -18.76 6.53 -18.98
C ILE A 277 -19.91 6.44 -19.97
N THR A 278 -20.97 5.73 -19.60
CA THR A 278 -22.21 5.64 -20.36
C THR A 278 -23.26 6.58 -19.76
N ILE A 279 -23.78 7.49 -20.57
CA ILE A 279 -24.89 8.36 -20.16
C ILE A 279 -26.20 7.63 -20.47
N LYS A 280 -26.91 7.21 -19.43
CA LYS A 280 -28.18 6.47 -19.58
C LYS A 280 -29.37 7.37 -19.85
N ALA A 281 -29.36 8.58 -19.29
CA ALA A 281 -30.44 9.55 -19.45
C ALA A 281 -29.95 10.98 -19.16
N LEU A 282 -30.71 11.95 -19.65
CA LEU A 282 -30.57 13.36 -19.32
C LEU A 282 -31.73 13.78 -18.43
N PHE A 283 -31.43 14.35 -17.26
CA PHE A 283 -32.44 14.93 -16.39
C PHE A 283 -32.66 16.40 -16.76
N VAL A 284 -33.87 16.73 -17.20
CA VAL A 284 -34.28 18.10 -17.47
C VAL A 284 -35.01 18.60 -16.23
N GLN A 285 -34.49 19.64 -15.57
CA GLN A 285 -35.23 20.27 -14.48
C GLN A 285 -36.54 20.84 -15.05
N PRO A 286 -37.70 20.53 -14.45
CA PRO A 286 -38.95 21.16 -14.84
C PRO A 286 -38.80 22.68 -14.65
N LYS A 287 -39.17 23.46 -15.67
CA LYS A 287 -39.27 24.91 -15.51
C LYS A 287 -40.28 25.16 -14.40
N ASN A 288 -39.87 25.86 -13.34
CA ASN A 288 -40.82 26.46 -12.41
C ASN A 288 -41.69 27.41 -13.24
N LEU A 289 -42.94 27.01 -13.47
CA LEU A 289 -43.99 27.85 -14.06
C LEU A 289 -44.47 28.86 -13.02
#